data_AF-A0A8T7HPI2-F1
#
_entry.id   AF-A0A8T7HPI2-F1
#
_cell.length_a   1.000
_cell.length_b   1.000
_cell.length_c   1.000
_cell.angle_alpha   90.00
_cell.angle_beta   90.00
_cell.angle_gamma   90.00
#
_symmetry.space_group_name_H-M   'P 1'
#
loop_
_entity.id
_entity.type
_entity.pdbx_description
1 polymer ?
#
loop_
_entity_poly.entity_id
_entity_poly.type
_entity_poly.pdbx_seq_one_letter_code
_entity_poly.pdbx_strand_id
1 'polypeptide(L)' 'EPSGVTEADAENIALGAVPGKVTDIAIEMKLGKLNYVVEVQKTGGEEVDVIIDRETGKVLLIES' A
#
# COMPACT_ATOMS: atom_id res chain seq x y z
N GLU A 1 -14.97 12.72 -11.78
CA GLU A 1 -13.64 12.40 -11.23
C GLU A 1 -13.74 11.28 -10.20
N PRO A 2 -13.10 10.11 -10.38
CA PRO A 2 -12.73 9.32 -9.21
C PRO A 2 -11.69 10.15 -8.45
N SER A 3 -12.12 10.84 -7.39
CA SER A 3 -11.23 11.63 -6.53
C SER A 3 -10.53 10.67 -5.55
N GLY A 4 -9.45 10.04 -6.00
CA GLY A 4 -8.65 9.17 -5.16
C GLY A 4 -7.65 8.32 -5.95
N VAL A 5 -6.70 7.76 -5.21
CA VAL A 5 -5.73 6.75 -5.65
C VAL A 5 -6.50 5.51 -6.08
N THR A 6 -6.13 4.91 -7.20
CA THR A 6 -6.64 3.59 -7.61
C THR A 6 -5.80 2.47 -7.01
N GLU A 7 -6.28 1.22 -7.07
CA GLU A 7 -5.47 0.06 -6.66
C GLU A 7 -4.16 -0.04 -7.44
N ALA A 8 -4.18 0.26 -8.74
CA ALA A 8 -2.98 0.29 -9.57
C ALA A 8 -2.00 1.40 -9.17
N ASP A 9 -2.51 2.57 -8.77
CA ASP A 9 -1.65 3.64 -8.23
C ASP A 9 -1.03 3.21 -6.89
N ALA A 10 -1.81 2.59 -6.01
CA ALA A 10 -1.34 2.08 -4.72
C ALA A 10 -0.26 1.00 -4.91
N GLU A 11 -0.43 0.09 -5.86
CA GLU A 11 0.58 -0.91 -6.23
C GLU A 11 1.90 -0.25 -6.64
N ASN A 12 1.84 0.73 -7.54
CA ASN A 12 3.02 1.46 -8.02
C ASN A 12 3.71 2.25 -6.90
N ILE A 13 2.92 2.90 -6.03
CA ILE A 13 3.44 3.64 -4.87
C ILE A 13 4.12 2.68 -3.89
N ALA A 14 3.50 1.53 -3.60
CA ALA A 14 4.06 0.53 -2.69
C ALA A 14 5.37 -0.05 -3.21
N LEU A 15 5.43 -0.43 -4.50
CA LEU A 15 6.64 -0.94 -5.15
C LEU A 15 7.75 0.11 -5.25
N GLY A 16 7.38 1.39 -5.32
CA GLY A 16 8.33 2.50 -5.25
C GLY A 16 8.91 2.72 -3.84
N ALA A 17 8.16 2.37 -2.80
CA ALA A 17 8.58 2.50 -1.40
C ALA A 17 9.34 1.27 -0.88
N VAL A 18 8.90 0.06 -1.25
CA VAL A 18 9.47 -1.22 -0.84
C VAL A 18 9.71 -2.08 -2.07
N PRO A 19 10.98 -2.41 -2.40
CA PRO A 19 11.26 -3.30 -3.52
C PRO A 19 10.83 -4.73 -3.19
N GLY A 20 10.03 -5.33 -4.06
CA GLY A 20 9.50 -6.68 -3.86
C GLY A 20 8.45 -7.01 -4.89
N LYS A 21 7.54 -7.91 -4.51
CA LYS A 21 6.38 -8.30 -5.30
C LYS A 21 5.13 -8.04 -4.48
N VAL A 22 4.15 -7.33 -5.05
CA VAL A 22 2.84 -7.20 -4.41
C VAL A 22 2.13 -8.55 -4.38
N THR A 23 1.67 -8.95 -3.21
CA THR A 23 0.94 -10.22 -2.97
C THR A 23 -0.54 -9.98 -2.75
N ASP A 24 -0.91 -8.85 -2.13
CA ASP A 24 -2.30 -8.45 -1.93
C ASP A 24 -2.46 -6.93 -1.89
N ILE A 25 -3.66 -6.45 -2.23
CA ILE A 25 -4.08 -5.05 -2.11
C ILE A 25 -5.49 -5.02 -1.53
N ALA A 26 -5.62 -4.47 -0.33
CA ALA A 26 -6.90 -4.33 0.35
C ALA A 26 -7.16 -2.88 0.77
N ILE A 27 -8.44 -2.54 0.98
CA ILE A 27 -8.82 -1.29 1.64
C ILE A 27 -9.23 -1.62 3.07
N GLU A 28 -8.47 -1.11 4.04
CA GLU A 28 -8.70 -1.39 5.45
C GLU A 28 -8.78 -0.12 6.30
N MET A 29 -9.44 -0.22 7.46
CA MET A 29 -9.44 0.84 8.45
C MET A 29 -8.15 0.82 9.26
N LYS A 30 -7.17 1.64 8.85
CA LYS A 30 -5.90 1.86 9.55
C LYS A 30 -5.78 3.34 9.89
N LEU A 31 -5.13 3.68 11.01
CA LEU A 31 -4.91 5.09 11.40
C LEU A 31 -6.21 5.93 11.47
N GLY A 32 -7.34 5.30 11.82
CA GLY A 32 -8.64 5.97 11.96
C GLY A 32 -9.36 6.31 10.64
N LYS A 33 -8.91 5.81 9.49
CA LYS A 33 -9.58 5.99 8.19
C LYS A 33 -9.35 4.81 7.24
N LEU A 34 -10.10 4.76 6.14
CA LEU A 34 -9.90 3.76 5.10
C LEU A 34 -8.66 4.11 4.26
N ASN A 35 -7.68 3.22 4.26
CA ASN A 35 -6.43 3.33 3.50
C ASN A 35 -6.24 2.08 2.64
N TYR A 36 -5.42 2.20 1.61
CA TYR A 36 -4.87 1.02 0.96
C TYR A 36 -3.85 0.36 1.90
N VAL A 37 -3.92 -0.95 2.02
CA VAL A 37 -2.90 -1.80 2.62
C VAL A 37 -2.38 -2.69 1.51
N VAL A 38 -1.12 -2.49 1.14
CA VAL A 38 -0.47 -3.23 0.06
C VAL A 38 0.56 -4.16 0.68
N GLU A 39 0.34 -5.46 0.58
CA GLU A 39 1.30 -6.46 1.03
C GLU A 39 2.39 -6.63 -0.03
N VAL A 40 3.65 -6.44 0.36
CA VAL A 40 4.82 -6.56 -0.49
C VAL A 40 5.75 -7.63 0.07
N GLN A 41 5.89 -8.72 -0.67
CA GLN A 41 6.89 -9.74 -0.40
C GLN A 41 8.26 -9.30 -0.88
N LYS A 42 9.19 -9.10 0.06
CA LYS A 42 10.60 -8.76 -0.21
C LYS A 42 11.40 -9.97 -0.68
N THR A 43 12.60 -9.69 -1.19
CA THR A 43 13.61 -10.73 -1.45
C THR A 43 13.98 -11.42 -0.14
N GLY A 44 13.69 -12.72 -0.03
CA GLY A 44 13.89 -13.50 1.19
C GLY A 44 12.60 -14.00 1.83
N GLY A 45 11.43 -13.57 1.34
CA GLY A 45 10.12 -14.06 1.76
C GLY A 45 9.51 -13.33 2.96
N GLU A 46 10.14 -12.26 3.44
CA GLU A 46 9.53 -11.33 4.40
C GLU A 46 8.41 -10.55 3.71
N GLU A 47 7.24 -10.47 4.34
CA GLU A 47 6.11 -9.66 3.88
C GLU A 47 6.06 -8.34 4.65
N VAL A 48 5.69 -7.28 3.95
CA VAL A 48 5.61 -5.92 4.48
C VAL A 48 4.35 -5.26 3.97
N ASP A 49 3.59 -4.70 4.89
CA ASP A 49 2.40 -3.92 4.59
C ASP A 49 2.77 -2.46 4.40
N VAL A 50 2.43 -1.92 3.24
CA VAL A 50 2.55 -0.49 2.93
C VAL A 50 1.17 0.13 3.03
N ILE A 51 0.95 0.97 4.04
CA ILE A 51 -0.31 1.67 4.27
C ILE A 51 -0.27 3.00 3.51
N ILE A 52 -1.18 3.18 2.55
CA ILE A 52 -1.24 4.33 1.65
C ILE A 52 -2.57 5.05 1.80
N ASP A 53 -2.50 6.36 1.94
CA ASP A 53 -3.67 7.23 1.94
C ASP A 53 -4.42 7.14 0.61
N ARG A 54 -5.67 6.66 0.64
CA ARG A 54 -6.49 6.42 -0.56
C ARG A 54 -6.89 7.71 -1.30
N GLU A 55 -6.82 8.87 -0.66
CA GLU A 55 -7.20 10.14 -1.31
C GLU A 55 -5.99 10.84 -1.94
N THR A 56 -4.81 10.73 -1.31
CA THR A 56 -3.62 11.52 -1.63
C THR A 56 -2.43 10.72 -2.18
N GLY A 57 -2.41 9.40 -1.98
CA GLY A 57 -1.30 8.53 -2.40
C GLY A 57 -0.08 8.58 -1.47
N LYS A 58 -0.22 9.25 -0.32
CA LYS A 58 0.88 9.34 0.64
C LYS A 58 1.06 8.01 1.35
N VAL A 59 2.30 7.49 1.37
CA VAL A 59 2.69 6.39 2.27
C VAL A 59 2.63 6.90 3.71
N LEU A 60 1.77 6.29 4.52
CA LEU A 60 1.52 6.67 5.91
C LEU A 60 2.34 5.83 6.88
N LEU A 61 2.49 4.54 6.59
CA LEU A 61 3.22 3.58 7.43
C LEU A 61 3.74 2.43 6.56
N ILE A 62 4.86 1.85 6.99
CA ILE A 62 5.41 0.60 6.45
C ILE A 62 5.62 -0.31 7.67
N GLU A 63 4.92 -1.45 7.72
CA GLU A 63 4.98 -2.42 8.81
C GLU A 63 5.32 -3.81 8.28
N SER A 64 6.04 -4.62 9.06
CA SER A 64 6.56 -5.95 8.70
C SER A 64 6.16 -6.99 9.74
#